data_AF-A0ABD6EZR6-F1
#
_entry.id   AF-A0ABD6EZR6-F1
#
_cell.length_a   1.000
_cell.length_b   1.000
_cell.length_c   1.000
_cell.angle_alpha   90.00
_cell.angle_beta   90.00
_cell.angle_gamma   90.00
#
_symmetry.space_group_name_H-M   'P 1'
#
loop_
_entity.id
_entity.type
_entity.pdbx_description
1 polymer ?
#
loop_
_entity_poly.entity_id
_entity_poly.type
_entity_poly.pdbx_seq_one_letter_code
_entity_poly.pdbx_strand_id
1 'polypeptide(L)'
;MNFKNTLAIIGLVQPAGSIMPISEMQCRVFCEVMARRCSLPTAMEMQEDIDKKKKQMAKEFICRRRHTIQVWYPTYMDELAKLIHVKPNIYKFWITDPKFAWRL
;
A
#
# COMPACT_ATOMS: atom_id res chain seq x y z
N MET A 1 -4.17 16.31 -24.22
CA MET A 1 -3.49 15.56 -23.13
C MET A 1 -4.41 14.43 -22.70
N ASN A 2 -3.99 13.18 -22.83
CA ASN A 2 -4.84 12.03 -22.47
C ASN A 2 -4.48 11.58 -21.06
N PHE A 3 -5.24 12.00 -20.05
CA PHE A 3 -5.02 11.58 -18.66
C PHE A 3 -5.56 10.17 -18.46
N LYS A 4 -4.71 9.25 -18.01
CA LYS A 4 -5.09 7.89 -17.61
C LYS A 4 -4.89 7.75 -16.10
N ASN A 5 -5.64 6.86 -15.45
CA ASN A 5 -5.58 6.61 -14.01
C ASN A 5 -5.92 7.86 -13.16
N THR A 6 -6.98 8.58 -13.54
CA THR A 6 -7.42 9.83 -12.90
C THR A 6 -8.40 9.65 -11.74
N LEU A 7 -8.73 8.41 -11.40
CA LEU A 7 -9.68 8.05 -10.36
C LEU A 7 -9.04 7.04 -9.41
N ALA A 8 -9.16 7.28 -8.11
CA ALA A 8 -8.79 6.35 -7.06
C ALA A 8 -9.90 6.25 -6.02
N ILE A 9 -10.02 5.08 -5.39
CA ILE A 9 -10.92 4.86 -4.27
C ILE A 9 -10.08 4.83 -3.00
N ILE A 10 -10.37 5.73 -2.07
CA ILE A 10 -9.64 5.90 -0.82
C ILE A 10 -10.47 5.34 0.34
N GLY A 11 -9.84 4.61 1.24
CA GLY A 11 -10.48 4.05 2.44
C GLY A 11 -11.39 2.84 2.18
N LEU A 12 -11.40 2.28 0.97
CA LEU A 12 -12.12 1.02 0.71
C LEU A 12 -11.25 -0.18 1.09
N VAL A 13 -10.97 -0.32 2.38
CA VAL A 13 -10.13 -1.38 2.95
C VAL A 13 -10.50 -1.62 4.40
N GLN A 14 -10.39 -2.86 4.87
CA GLN A 14 -10.64 -3.23 6.27
C GLN A 14 -9.34 -3.68 6.94
N PRO A 15 -8.54 -2.76 7.50
CA PRO A 15 -7.26 -3.11 8.08
C PRO A 15 -7.40 -3.74 9.47
N ALA A 16 -6.47 -4.63 9.81
CA ALA A 16 -6.13 -4.94 11.20
C ALA A 16 -5.29 -3.79 11.79
N GLY A 17 -5.91 -2.62 11.99
CA GLY A 17 -5.25 -1.39 12.40
C GLY A 17 -6.12 -0.15 12.15
N SER A 18 -5.50 1.04 12.13
CA SER A 18 -6.23 2.30 11.87
C SER A 18 -6.39 2.56 10.37
N ILE A 19 -7.61 2.90 9.95
CA ILE A 19 -7.91 3.25 8.55
C ILE A 19 -7.41 4.64 8.16
N MET A 20 -7.37 5.59 9.10
CA MET A 20 -6.99 6.98 8.81
C MET A 20 -5.58 7.14 8.19
N PRO A 21 -4.51 6.57 8.77
CA PRO A 21 -3.18 6.64 8.17
C PRO A 21 -3.08 5.86 6.87
N ILE A 22 -3.87 4.80 6.69
CA ILE A 22 -3.95 4.10 5.41
C ILE A 22 -4.57 5.00 4.34
N SER A 23 -5.69 5.66 4.63
CA SER A 23 -6.32 6.59 3.70
C SER A 23 -5.41 7.76 3.35
N GLU A 24 -4.65 8.27 4.30
CA GLU A 24 -3.62 9.30 4.07
C GLU A 24 -2.54 8.81 3.09
N MET A 25 -1.97 7.62 3.32
CA MET A 25 -0.98 7.03 2.41
C MET A 25 -1.56 6.72 1.01
N GLN A 26 -2.80 6.25 0.92
CA GLN A 26 -3.49 6.05 -0.36
C GLN A 26 -3.65 7.37 -1.12
N CYS A 27 -4.01 8.46 -0.42
CA CYS A 27 -4.07 9.80 -1.01
C CYS A 27 -2.70 10.25 -1.52
N ARG A 28 -1.62 10.02 -0.76
CA ARG A 28 -0.26 10.34 -1.21
C ARG A 28 0.09 9.62 -2.49
N VAL A 29 -0.14 8.31 -2.57
CA VAL A 29 0.10 7.53 -3.80
C VAL A 29 -0.67 8.11 -4.98
N PHE A 30 -1.96 8.40 -4.81
CA PHE A 30 -2.79 8.97 -5.87
C PHE A 30 -2.27 10.34 -6.34
N CYS A 31 -1.93 11.23 -5.41
CA CYS A 31 -1.37 12.55 -5.72
C CYS A 31 -0.03 12.46 -6.46
N GLU A 32 0.86 11.55 -6.07
CA GLU A 32 2.15 11.33 -6.75
C GLU A 32 1.96 10.80 -8.18
N VAL A 33 0.99 9.93 -8.40
CA VAL A 33 0.62 9.42 -9.73
C VAL A 33 0.02 10.54 -10.59
N MET A 34 -0.90 11.32 -10.04
CA MET A 34 -1.51 12.47 -10.73
C MET A 34 -0.46 13.54 -11.08
N ALA A 35 0.52 13.76 -10.20
CA ALA A 35 1.66 14.65 -10.43
C ALA A 35 2.72 14.06 -11.37
N ARG A 36 2.56 12.81 -11.84
CA ARG A 36 3.52 12.07 -12.69
C ARG A 36 4.91 11.89 -12.05
N ARG A 37 4.99 11.96 -10.74
CA ARG A 37 6.20 11.64 -9.96
C ARG A 37 6.35 10.14 -9.70
N CYS A 38 5.23 9.42 -9.79
CA CYS A 38 5.16 7.97 -9.77
C CYS A 38 4.33 7.47 -10.96
N SER A 39 4.67 6.32 -11.53
CA SER A 39 3.87 5.63 -12.54
C SER A 39 3.31 4.34 -11.96
N LEU A 40 2.03 4.09 -12.19
CA LEU A 40 1.44 2.79 -11.92
C LEU A 40 2.02 1.72 -12.87
N PRO A 41 2.08 0.46 -12.42
CA PRO A 41 2.45 -0.66 -13.28
C PRO A 41 1.42 -0.84 -14.41
N THR A 42 1.74 -1.74 -15.35
CA THR A 42 0.86 -2.05 -16.47
C THR A 42 -0.46 -2.67 -16.00
N ALA A 43 -1.49 -2.63 -16.86
CA ALA A 43 -2.79 -3.23 -16.54
C ALA A 43 -2.70 -4.75 -16.25
N MET A 44 -1.79 -5.44 -16.94
CA MET A 44 -1.55 -6.87 -16.73
C MET A 44 -0.96 -7.14 -15.35
N GLU A 45 0.10 -6.41 -14.98
CA GLU A 45 0.74 -6.51 -13.66
C GLU A 45 -0.24 -6.17 -12.52
N MET A 46 -1.08 -5.15 -12.71
CA MET A 46 -2.12 -4.81 -11.72
C MET A 46 -3.14 -5.95 -11.56
N GLN A 47 -3.57 -6.58 -12.65
CA GLN A 47 -4.51 -7.70 -12.61
C GLN A 47 -3.89 -8.92 -11.92
N GLU A 48 -2.62 -9.21 -12.20
CA GLU A 48 -1.88 -10.28 -11.53
C GLU A 48 -1.75 -10.03 -10.02
N ASP A 49 -1.44 -8.79 -9.60
CA ASP A 49 -1.39 -8.42 -8.17
C ASP A 49 -2.75 -8.59 -7.49
N ILE A 50 -3.84 -8.16 -8.16
CA ILE A 50 -5.21 -8.36 -7.67
C ILE A 50 -5.50 -9.84 -7.43
N ASP A 51 -5.17 -10.71 -8.39
CA ASP A 51 -5.45 -12.14 -8.29
C ASP A 51 -4.59 -12.83 -7.23
N LYS A 52 -3.32 -12.40 -7.09
CA LYS A 52 -2.43 -12.85 -6.02
C LYS A 52 -2.97 -12.46 -4.64
N LYS A 53 -3.40 -11.21 -4.46
CA LYS A 53 -3.97 -10.72 -3.19
C LYS A 53 -5.28 -11.42 -2.84
N LYS A 54 -6.16 -11.65 -3.82
CA LYS A 54 -7.39 -12.45 -3.61
C LYS A 54 -7.07 -13.87 -3.13
N LYS A 55 -6.10 -14.54 -3.76
CA LYS A 55 -5.65 -15.89 -3.35
C LYS A 55 -5.04 -15.88 -1.95
N GLN A 56 -4.24 -14.88 -1.61
CA GLN A 56 -3.64 -14.76 -0.29
C GLN A 56 -4.69 -14.50 0.79
N MET A 57 -5.60 -13.55 0.56
CA MET A 57 -6.70 -13.28 1.50
C MET A 57 -7.57 -14.51 1.73
N ALA A 58 -7.88 -15.29 0.70
CA ALA A 58 -8.67 -16.51 0.82
C ALA A 58 -7.98 -17.62 1.64
N LYS A 59 -6.64 -17.60 1.73
CA LYS A 59 -5.86 -18.54 2.57
C LYS A 59 -5.77 -18.07 4.02
N GLU A 60 -5.59 -16.76 4.21
CA GLU A 60 -5.32 -16.17 5.54
C GLU A 60 -6.60 -15.88 6.34
N PHE A 61 -7.70 -15.58 5.66
CA PHE A 61 -8.95 -15.17 6.30
C PHE A 61 -10.08 -16.17 6.04
N ILE A 62 -10.84 -16.46 7.09
CA ILE A 62 -12.03 -17.33 7.00
C ILE A 62 -13.01 -16.74 5.99
N CYS A 63 -13.47 -17.55 5.03
CA CYS A 63 -14.49 -17.18 4.03
C CYS A 63 -15.83 -16.79 4.69
N ARG A 64 -15.94 -15.56 5.16
CA ARG A 64 -17.19 -14.90 5.55
C ARG A 64 -17.36 -13.63 4.71
N ARG A 65 -18.60 -13.22 4.44
CA ARG A 65 -18.94 -12.00 3.66
C ARG A 65 -18.21 -10.71 4.09
N ARG A 66 -17.67 -10.65 5.32
CA ARG A 66 -17.00 -9.47 5.90
C ARG A 66 -15.47 -9.50 5.76
N HIS A 67 -14.90 -10.47 5.04
CA HIS A 67 -13.45 -10.70 4.94
C HIS A 67 -12.91 -10.49 3.50
N THR A 68 -13.60 -9.70 2.70
CA THR A 68 -13.29 -9.53 1.27
C THR A 68 -12.22 -8.48 0.97
N ILE A 69 -11.93 -7.59 1.93
CA ILE A 69 -10.99 -6.45 1.79
C ILE A 69 -10.05 -6.33 2.99
N GLN A 70 -9.77 -7.45 3.67
CA GLN A 70 -8.93 -7.46 4.86
C GLN A 70 -7.44 -7.34 4.51
N VAL A 71 -6.74 -6.46 5.22
CA VAL A 71 -5.30 -6.26 5.05
C VAL A 71 -4.59 -6.19 6.40
N TRP A 72 -3.36 -6.68 6.43
CA TRP A 72 -2.45 -6.44 7.54
C TRP A 72 -1.88 -5.02 7.42
N TYR A 73 -2.01 -4.25 8.50
CA TYR A 73 -1.63 -2.84 8.50
C TYR A 73 -0.16 -2.58 8.10
N PRO A 74 0.84 -3.25 8.70
CA PRO A 74 2.24 -2.94 8.40
C PRO A 74 2.64 -3.27 6.96
N THR A 75 2.18 -4.41 6.45
CA THR A 75 2.52 -4.85 5.08
C THR A 75 1.89 -3.94 4.03
N TYR A 76 0.63 -3.54 4.23
CA TYR A 76 -0.06 -2.64 3.33
C TYR A 76 0.58 -1.24 3.31
N MET A 77 0.93 -0.70 4.47
CA MET A 77 1.62 0.59 4.57
C MET A 77 2.98 0.54 3.88
N ASP A 78 3.74 -0.54 4.04
CA ASP A 78 5.02 -0.75 3.36
C ASP A 78 4.88 -0.85 1.84
N GLU A 79 3.84 -1.52 1.34
CA GLU A 79 3.54 -1.59 -0.09
C GLU A 79 3.27 -0.20 -0.67
N LEU A 80 2.38 0.58 -0.04
CA LEU A 80 2.10 1.95 -0.46
C LEU A 80 3.36 2.83 -0.39
N ALA A 81 4.14 2.71 0.68
CA ALA A 81 5.36 3.48 0.85
C ALA A 81 6.43 3.13 -0.21
N LYS A 82 6.49 1.88 -0.66
CA LYS A 82 7.37 1.46 -1.77
C LYS A 82 6.95 2.05 -3.10
N LEU A 83 5.64 2.13 -3.40
CA LEU A 83 5.13 2.70 -4.65
C LEU A 83 5.60 4.14 -4.86
N ILE A 84 5.65 4.93 -3.79
CA ILE A 84 6.11 6.33 -3.83
C ILE A 84 7.54 6.52 -3.30
N HIS A 85 8.30 5.44 -3.13
CA HIS A 85 9.71 5.47 -2.69
C HIS A 85 9.97 6.19 -1.34
N VAL A 86 9.00 6.18 -0.43
CA VAL A 86 9.12 6.80 0.91
C VAL A 86 9.33 5.80 2.05
N LYS A 87 9.44 4.50 1.73
CA LYS A 87 9.70 3.47 2.75
C LYS A 87 11.06 3.73 3.43
N PRO A 88 11.12 3.86 4.76
CA PRO A 88 12.38 4.08 5.46
C PRO A 88 13.35 2.91 5.25
N ASN A 89 14.61 3.21 4.97
CA ASN A 89 15.66 2.21 4.91
C ASN A 89 16.23 1.96 6.31
N ILE A 90 15.71 0.94 6.98
CA ILE A 90 16.07 0.59 8.36
C ILE A 90 17.58 0.33 8.50
N TYR A 91 18.22 -0.33 7.53
CA TYR A 91 19.66 -0.59 7.56
C TYR A 91 20.50 0.69 7.56
N LYS A 92 20.05 1.73 6.84
CA LYS A 92 20.72 3.03 6.87
C LYS A 92 20.65 3.65 8.27
N PHE A 93 19.50 3.56 8.93
CA PHE A 93 19.33 4.06 10.28
C PHE A 93 20.17 3.30 11.30
N TRP A 94 20.38 1.99 11.13
CA TRP A 94 21.30 1.24 12.00
C TRP A 94 22.73 1.78 12.01
N ILE A 95 23.17 2.42 10.92
CA ILE A 95 24.50 3.03 10.81
C ILE A 95 24.48 4.48 11.31
N THR A 96 23.44 5.25 10.97
CA THR A 96 23.40 6.70 11.27
C THR A 96 22.83 7.04 12.66
N ASP A 97 21.80 6.31 13.09
CA ASP A 97 21.14 6.48 14.39
C ASP A 97 20.58 5.14 14.91
N PRO A 98 21.43 4.33 15.58
CA PRO A 98 21.04 3.03 16.11
C PRO A 98 19.90 3.09 17.13
N LYS A 99 19.78 4.20 17.89
CA LYS A 99 18.72 4.36 18.89
C LYS A 99 17.36 4.54 18.24
N PHE A 100 17.32 5.29 17.13
CA PHE A 100 16.12 5.43 16.32
C PHE A 100 15.77 4.13 15.60
N ALA A 101 16.75 3.44 15.01
CA ALA A 101 16.55 2.16 14.31
C ALA A 101 15.96 1.07 15.22
N TRP A 102 16.34 1.03 16.50
CA TRP A 102 15.78 0.09 17.48
C TRP A 102 14.29 0.30 17.79
N ARG A 103 13.80 1.54 17.65
CA ARG A 103 12.41 1.91 17.96
C ARG A 103 11.46 1.78 16.77
N LEU A 104 12.01 1.60 15.57
CA LEU A 104 11.28 1.54 14.31
C LEU A 104 10.83 0.12 13.99
#